data_AF-A0A949JLL7-F1
#
_entry.id   AF-A0A949JLL7-F1
#
_cell.length_a   1.000
_cell.length_b   1.000
_cell.length_c   1.000
_cell.angle_alpha   90.00
_cell.angle_beta   90.00
_cell.angle_gamma   90.00
#
_symmetry.space_group_name_H-M   'P 1'
#
loop_
_entity.id
_entity.type
_entity.pdbx_description
1 polymer ?
#
loop_
_entity_poly.entity_id
_entity_poly.type
_entity_poly.pdbx_seq_one_letter_code
_entity_poly.pdbx_strand_id
1 'polypeptide(L)'
;MSPPGPGGATAPHEVALTVSAPGEVGPLYRRLRGLPDLTVVRQRARPAAGELGVAEVLQLLVPSSAVLAVAIRTLPAFIRSRRSSVTVTMTRGDETVTVTGTNLHDPAQALEFANRLLPRD
;
A
#
# COMPACT_ATOMS: atom_id res chain seq x y z
N MET A 1 -22.94 -31.24 -21.89
CA MET A 1 -22.91 -30.07 -20.99
C MET A 1 -21.76 -30.25 -20.02
N SER A 2 -20.64 -29.59 -20.26
CA SER A 2 -19.56 -29.51 -19.27
C SER A 2 -19.97 -28.52 -18.16
N PRO A 3 -19.55 -28.71 -16.90
CA PRO A 3 -19.83 -27.75 -15.85
C PRO A 3 -19.11 -26.42 -16.15
N PRO A 4 -19.67 -25.26 -15.74
CA PRO A 4 -18.95 -24.01 -15.79
C PRO A 4 -17.67 -24.16 -14.93
N GLY A 5 -16.51 -23.95 -15.55
CA GLY A 5 -15.24 -23.89 -14.83
C GLY A 5 -15.31 -22.82 -13.73
N PRO A 6 -14.55 -22.98 -12.62
CA PRO A 6 -14.56 -22.00 -11.54
C PRO A 6 -14.25 -20.63 -12.14
N GLY A 7 -15.20 -19.70 -12.01
CA GLY A 7 -15.03 -18.32 -12.44
C GLY A 7 -13.70 -17.82 -11.89
N GLY A 8 -12.79 -17.46 -12.81
CA GLY A 8 -11.42 -17.09 -12.47
C GLY A 8 -11.42 -15.86 -11.57
N ALA A 9 -11.42 -16.08 -10.27
CA ALA A 9 -11.07 -15.04 -9.32
C ALA A 9 -9.58 -14.77 -9.54
N THR A 10 -9.26 -13.68 -10.22
CA THR A 10 -7.87 -13.20 -10.33
C THR A 10 -7.29 -13.09 -8.93
N ALA A 11 -6.14 -13.72 -8.71
CA ALA A 11 -5.47 -13.67 -7.42
C ALA A 11 -5.17 -12.21 -7.05
N PRO A 12 -5.35 -11.80 -5.78
CA PRO A 12 -5.07 -10.43 -5.38
C PRO A 12 -3.59 -10.11 -5.58
N HIS A 13 -3.31 -8.86 -5.94
CA HIS A 13 -1.93 -8.41 -6.07
C HIS A 13 -1.34 -8.06 -4.70
N GLU A 14 -0.09 -8.43 -4.54
CA GLU A 14 0.71 -8.16 -3.36
C GLU A 14 1.49 -6.84 -3.52
N VAL A 15 1.26 -5.88 -2.60
CA VAL A 15 2.00 -4.62 -2.53
C VAL A 15 2.56 -4.44 -1.13
N ALA A 16 3.88 -4.35 -1.02
CA ALA A 16 4.56 -4.06 0.23
C ALA A 16 4.53 -2.56 0.52
N LEU A 17 4.32 -2.18 1.78
CA LEU A 17 4.25 -0.80 2.21
C LEU A 17 5.13 -0.57 3.45
N THR A 18 6.05 0.39 3.35
CA THR A 18 6.92 0.84 4.44
C THR A 18 6.63 2.28 4.82
N VAL A 19 7.04 2.66 6.03
CA VAL A 19 6.85 4.01 6.57
C VAL A 19 8.19 4.48 7.13
N SER A 20 8.58 5.73 6.84
CA SER A 20 9.88 6.27 7.28
C SER A 20 10.03 6.38 8.80
N ALA A 21 8.92 6.37 9.54
CA ALA A 21 8.87 6.39 10.99
C ALA A 21 8.28 5.06 11.51
N PRO A 22 9.06 4.18 12.17
CA PRO A 22 8.58 2.86 12.61
C PRO A 22 7.32 2.91 13.51
N GLY A 23 7.22 3.92 14.38
CA GLY A 23 6.06 4.12 15.25
C GLY A 23 4.74 4.38 14.51
N GLU A 24 4.82 4.72 13.22
CA GLU A 24 3.66 5.07 12.38
C GLU A 24 3.05 3.90 11.62
N VAL A 25 3.70 2.74 11.62
CA VAL A 25 3.18 1.51 11.00
C VAL A 25 1.87 1.07 11.63
N GLY A 26 1.77 1.07 12.97
CA GLY A 26 0.55 0.70 13.69
C GLY A 26 -0.64 1.63 13.41
N PRO A 27 -0.48 2.95 13.52
CA PRO A 27 -1.49 3.92 13.09
C PRO A 27 -1.92 3.76 11.62
N LEU A 28 -0.97 3.52 10.70
CA LEU A 28 -1.29 3.35 9.29
C LEU A 28 -2.07 2.05 9.04
N TYR A 29 -1.66 0.95 9.67
CA TYR A 29 -2.37 -0.32 9.64
C TYR A 29 -3.85 -0.16 10.06
N ARG A 30 -4.10 0.54 11.16
CA ARG A 30 -5.47 0.79 11.65
C ARG A 30 -6.32 1.58 10.67
N ARG A 31 -5.71 2.51 9.92
CA ARG A 31 -6.39 3.29 8.89
C ARG A 31 -6.73 2.42 7.67
N LEU A 32 -5.75 1.67 7.18
CA LEU A 32 -5.91 0.89 5.95
C LEU A 32 -6.83 -0.32 6.14
N ARG A 33 -6.77 -1.01 7.30
CA ARG A 33 -7.63 -2.18 7.56
C ARG A 33 -9.14 -1.89 7.56
N GLY A 34 -9.53 -0.61 7.63
CA GLY A 34 -10.93 -0.18 7.59
C GLY A 34 -11.45 0.05 6.16
N LEU A 35 -10.60 -0.10 5.14
CA LEU A 35 -11.00 0.10 3.76
C LEU A 35 -11.68 -1.16 3.21
N PRO A 36 -12.79 -1.01 2.45
CA PRO A 36 -13.46 -2.14 1.82
C PRO A 36 -12.53 -2.81 0.80
N ASP A 37 -12.65 -4.14 0.69
CA ASP A 37 -11.96 -4.96 -0.31
C ASP A 37 -10.43 -4.91 -0.28
N LEU A 38 -9.84 -4.33 0.77
CA LEU A 38 -8.41 -4.29 1.01
C LEU A 38 -8.07 -5.19 2.20
N THR A 39 -7.26 -6.23 1.96
CA THR A 39 -6.66 -6.99 3.06
C THR A 39 -5.30 -6.42 3.41
N VAL A 40 -5.09 -6.15 4.70
CA VAL A 40 -3.83 -5.61 5.23
C VAL A 40 -3.25 -6.59 6.24
N VAL A 41 -2.03 -7.07 5.97
CA VAL A 41 -1.29 -7.95 6.87
C VAL A 41 -0.07 -7.17 7.39
N ARG A 42 0.17 -7.22 8.70
CA ARG A 42 1.38 -6.65 9.30
C ARG A 42 2.44 -7.73 9.39
N GLN A 43 3.60 -7.49 8.82
CA GLN A 43 4.72 -8.42 8.80
C GLN A 43 5.93 -7.80 9.52
N ARG A 44 6.67 -8.65 10.23
CA ARG A 44 8.00 -8.30 10.73
C ARG A 44 9.00 -8.63 9.63
N ALA A 45 9.63 -7.61 9.08
CA ALA A 45 10.74 -7.74 8.17
C ALA A 45 12.06 -7.76 8.95
N ARG A 46 13.04 -8.50 8.41
CA ARG A 46 14.42 -8.38 8.87
C ARG A 46 14.95 -7.02 8.39
N PRO A 47 15.73 -6.31 9.22
CA PRO A 47 16.37 -5.07 8.80
C PRO A 47 17.27 -5.31 7.59
N ALA A 48 17.40 -4.31 6.72
CA ALA A 48 18.37 -4.35 5.64
C ALA A 48 19.81 -4.30 6.20
N ALA A 49 20.80 -4.63 5.36
CA ALA A 49 22.20 -4.52 5.75
C ALA A 49 22.53 -3.07 6.15
N GLY A 50 22.91 -2.87 7.42
CA GLY A 50 23.21 -1.55 7.99
C GLY A 50 22.07 -0.92 8.81
N GLU A 51 20.88 -1.54 8.85
CA GLU A 51 19.78 -1.11 9.72
C GLU A 51 19.76 -1.89 11.05
N LEU A 52 19.44 -1.22 12.15
CA LEU A 52 19.29 -1.84 13.47
C LEU A 52 17.80 -1.92 13.85
N GLY A 53 17.37 -3.08 14.33
CA GLY A 53 16.01 -3.31 14.85
C GLY A 53 15.12 -4.19 13.97
N VAL A 54 13.86 -4.39 14.37
CA VAL A 54 12.86 -5.09 13.54
C VAL A 54 12.17 -4.04 12.68
N ALA A 55 12.26 -4.17 11.36
CA ALA A 55 11.45 -3.37 10.45
C ALA A 55 10.03 -3.97 10.41
N GLU A 56 9.01 -3.12 10.48
CA GLU A 56 7.64 -3.57 10.27
C GLU A 56 7.13 -3.06 8.94
N VAL A 57 6.55 -3.98 8.16
CA VAL A 57 6.04 -3.74 6.82
C VAL A 57 4.55 -4.08 6.82
N LEU A 58 3.76 -3.32 6.06
CA LEU A 58 2.38 -3.67 5.77
C LEU A 58 2.33 -4.33 4.40
N GLN A 59 1.84 -5.56 4.33
CA GLN A 59 1.54 -6.23 3.09
C GLN A 59 0.07 -5.97 2.73
N LEU A 60 -0.17 -5.39 1.57
CA LEU A 60 -1.50 -5.17 1.02
C LEU A 60 -1.82 -6.27 0.02
N LEU A 61 -2.98 -6.91 0.18
CA LEU A 61 -3.58 -7.73 -0.87
C LEU A 61 -4.71 -6.93 -1.49
N VAL A 62 -4.52 -6.54 -2.74
CA VAL A 62 -5.43 -5.66 -3.48
C VAL A 62 -5.96 -6.36 -4.73
N PRO A 63 -7.28 -6.42 -4.93
CA PRO A 63 -7.86 -7.10 -6.09
C PRO A 63 -7.76 -6.27 -7.38
N SER A 64 -7.47 -4.97 -7.30
CA SER A 64 -7.35 -4.09 -8.47
C SER A 64 -6.61 -2.78 -8.18
N SER A 65 -6.20 -2.08 -9.24
CA SER A 65 -5.63 -0.73 -9.15
C SER A 65 -6.63 0.29 -8.58
N ALA A 66 -7.93 0.11 -8.79
CA ALA A 66 -8.95 0.99 -8.22
C ALA A 66 -8.99 0.92 -6.68
N VAL A 67 -8.93 -0.29 -6.11
CA VAL A 67 -8.86 -0.49 -4.65
C VAL A 67 -7.55 0.10 -4.10
N LEU A 68 -6.43 -0.13 -4.80
CA LEU A 68 -5.14 0.45 -4.41
C LEU A 68 -5.16 1.99 -4.44
N ALA A 69 -5.81 2.60 -5.44
CA ALA A 69 -5.97 4.05 -5.55
C ALA A 69 -6.76 4.63 -4.37
N VAL A 70 -7.80 3.94 -3.88
CA VAL A 70 -8.53 4.34 -2.68
C VAL A 70 -7.61 4.36 -1.46
N ALA A 71 -6.78 3.33 -1.27
CA ALA A 71 -5.80 3.29 -0.19
C ALA A 71 -4.82 4.47 -0.26
N ILE A 72 -4.25 4.72 -1.45
CA ILE A 72 -3.31 5.82 -1.72
C ILE A 72 -3.93 7.19 -1.42
N ARG A 73 -5.20 7.40 -1.79
CA ARG A 73 -5.93 8.66 -1.49
C ARG A 73 -6.04 8.97 -0.01
N THR A 74 -5.96 7.96 0.86
CA THR A 74 -6.02 8.19 2.30
C THR A 74 -4.69 8.65 2.90
N LEU A 75 -3.57 8.45 2.19
CA LEU A 75 -2.22 8.66 2.71
C LEU A 75 -1.87 10.14 2.96
N PRO A 76 -2.25 11.13 2.13
CA PRO A 76 -1.86 12.52 2.40
C PRO A 76 -2.46 13.06 3.69
N ALA A 77 -3.72 12.74 3.96
CA ALA A 77 -4.36 13.11 5.21
C ALA A 77 -3.72 12.40 6.42
N PHE A 78 -3.30 11.15 6.26
CA PHE A 78 -2.51 10.45 7.28
C PHE A 78 -1.19 11.17 7.54
N ILE A 79 -0.40 11.44 6.49
CA ILE A 79 0.91 12.07 6.58
C ILE A 79 0.81 13.47 7.21
N ARG A 80 -0.13 14.32 6.75
CA ARG A 80 -0.32 15.68 7.28
C ARG A 80 -0.80 15.71 8.73
N SER A 81 -1.41 14.62 9.20
CA SER A 81 -1.83 14.50 10.61
C SER A 81 -0.67 14.14 11.57
N ARG A 82 0.56 14.02 11.06
CA ARG A 82 1.76 13.72 11.87
C ARG A 82 2.58 14.98 12.10
N ARG A 83 3.10 15.10 13.32
CA ARG A 83 3.99 16.20 13.71
C ARG A 83 5.34 16.15 12.99
N SER A 84 5.74 14.96 12.56
CA SER A 84 6.94 14.71 11.77
C SER A 84 6.57 14.41 10.33
N SER A 85 7.42 14.84 9.38
CA SER A 85 7.25 14.52 7.95
C SER A 85 7.41 13.03 7.71
N VAL A 86 6.29 12.31 7.70
CA VAL A 86 6.25 10.87 7.40
C VAL A 86 6.20 10.66 5.90
N THR A 87 6.99 9.71 5.43
CA THR A 87 6.97 9.23 4.05
C THR A 87 6.45 7.80 4.04
N VAL A 88 5.57 7.50 3.09
CA VAL A 88 5.05 6.15 2.86
C VAL A 88 5.58 5.66 1.53
N THR A 89 6.23 4.50 1.52
CA THR A 89 6.75 3.89 0.29
C THR A 89 6.00 2.61 0.01
N MET A 90 5.60 2.41 -1.25
CA MET A 90 4.85 1.26 -1.72
C MET A 90 5.63 0.59 -2.85
N THR A 91 5.80 -0.73 -2.77
CA THR A 91 6.63 -1.50 -3.70
C THR A 91 5.91 -2.75 -4.17
N ARG A 92 5.99 -3.04 -5.48
CA ARG A 92 5.58 -4.31 -6.09
C ARG A 92 6.56 -4.68 -7.18
N GLY A 93 7.24 -5.83 -7.04
CA GLY A 93 8.34 -6.19 -7.92
C GLY A 93 9.41 -5.09 -7.91
N ASP A 94 9.79 -4.62 -9.10
CA ASP A 94 10.77 -3.54 -9.26
C ASP A 94 10.14 -2.13 -9.21
N GLU A 95 8.81 -2.04 -9.20
CA GLU A 95 8.10 -0.76 -9.15
C GLU A 95 7.96 -0.24 -7.73
N THR A 96 8.35 1.01 -7.52
CA THR A 96 8.28 1.68 -6.21
C THR A 96 7.70 3.07 -6.32
N VAL A 97 6.63 3.33 -5.60
CA VAL A 97 6.00 4.65 -5.49
C VAL A 97 6.16 5.17 -4.07
N THR A 98 6.57 6.44 -3.96
CA THR A 98 6.72 7.12 -2.68
C THR A 98 5.66 8.20 -2.56
N VAL A 99 4.93 8.22 -1.44
CA VAL A 99 3.91 9.22 -1.12
C VAL A 99 4.38 10.06 0.07
N THR A 100 4.34 11.37 -0.12
CA THR A 100 4.66 12.40 0.87
C THR A 100 3.44 13.29 1.11
N GLY A 101 3.53 14.21 2.07
CA GLY A 101 2.45 15.17 2.33
C GLY A 101 2.19 16.15 1.18
N THR A 102 3.09 16.21 0.20
CA THR A 102 3.19 17.26 -0.82
C THR A 102 3.34 16.73 -2.24
N ASN A 103 3.15 15.43 -2.51
CA ASN A 103 3.25 14.89 -3.87
C ASN A 103 1.98 14.22 -4.37
N LEU A 104 0.92 14.20 -3.53
CA LEU A 104 -0.41 13.74 -3.89
C LEU A 104 -1.42 14.85 -3.58
N HIS A 105 -1.64 15.69 -4.60
CA HIS A 105 -2.55 16.83 -4.52
C HIS A 105 -3.86 16.59 -5.27
N ASP A 106 -3.79 15.75 -6.30
CA ASP A 106 -4.93 15.43 -7.17
C ASP A 106 -5.37 13.97 -6.94
N PRO A 107 -6.68 13.72 -6.73
CA PRO A 107 -7.24 12.37 -6.75
C PRO A 107 -6.87 11.51 -7.98
N ALA A 108 -6.56 12.13 -9.13
CA ALA A 108 -6.09 11.44 -10.33
C ALA A 108 -4.70 10.83 -10.17
N GLN A 109 -3.77 11.53 -9.49
CA GLN A 109 -2.41 11.05 -9.23
C GLN A 109 -2.41 9.75 -8.42
N ALA A 110 -3.42 9.55 -7.56
CA ALA A 110 -3.53 8.32 -6.79
C ALA A 110 -3.79 7.10 -7.69
N LEU A 111 -4.55 7.29 -8.77
CA LEU A 111 -4.81 6.25 -9.76
C LEU A 111 -3.57 6.01 -10.63
N GLU A 112 -2.82 7.06 -10.99
CA GLU A 112 -1.55 6.92 -11.70
C GLU A 112 -0.54 6.10 -10.90
N PHE A 113 -0.39 6.42 -9.61
CA PHE A 113 0.45 5.67 -8.68
C PHE A 113 -0.01 4.21 -8.56
N ALA A 114 -1.32 3.98 -8.47
CA ALA A 114 -1.87 2.64 -8.43
C ALA A 114 -1.61 1.87 -9.73
N ASN A 115 -1.80 2.49 -10.89
CA ASN A 115 -1.58 1.87 -12.20
C ASN A 115 -0.10 1.59 -12.47
N ARG A 116 0.81 2.40 -11.90
CA ARG A 116 2.24 2.14 -11.99
C ARG A 116 2.65 0.88 -11.22
N LEU A 117 2.06 0.66 -10.04
CA LEU A 117 2.29 -0.56 -9.26
C LEU A 117 1.52 -1.76 -9.83
N LEU A 118 0.32 -1.52 -10.34
CA LEU A 118 -0.61 -2.50 -10.89
C LEU A 118 -1.05 -2.05 -12.29
N PRO A 119 -0.22 -2.31 -13.32
CA PRO A 119 -0.64 -2.11 -14.70
C PRO A 119 -1.95 -2.87 -14.92
N ARG A 120 -2.91 -2.26 -15.60
CA ARG A 120 -4.11 -2.99 -16.01
C ARG A 120 -3.66 -4.10 -16.94
N ASP A 121 -3.90 -5.36 -16.55
CA ASP A 121 -3.77 -6.53 -17.43
C ASP A 121 -4.70 -6.39 -18.64
#